data_AF-A0A2A4Q0C3-F1
#
_entry.id   AF-A0A2A4Q0C3-F1
#
_cell.length_a   1.000
_cell.length_b   1.000
_cell.length_c   1.000
_cell.angle_alpha   90.00
_cell.angle_beta   90.00
_cell.angle_gamma   90.00
#
_symmetry.space_group_name_H-M   'P 1'
#
loop_
_entity.id
_entity.type
_entity.pdbx_description
1 polymer ?
#
loop_
_entity_poly.entity_id
_entity_poly.type
_entity_poly.pdbx_seq_one_letter_code
_entity_poly.pdbx_strand_id
1 'polypeptide(L)'
;MPDASNIPSIRGMLDREILESLVASEDIEIVLAVFPDMYGRLVGKRIMGEFFVNDVLGGELHACDYLLACDIEMEPIPGYKFTSWEQGYGDFRLHPDMNTL
;
A
#
# COMPACT_ATOMS: atom_id res chain seq x y z
N MET A 1 -26.50 3.35 -1.57
CA MET A 1 -25.17 3.12 -0.95
C MET A 1 -25.37 3.16 0.55
N PRO A 2 -24.84 2.22 1.34
CA PRO A 2 -24.93 2.28 2.79
C PRO A 2 -24.22 3.56 3.28
N ASP A 3 -24.85 4.19 4.27
CA ASP A 3 -24.36 5.35 4.99
C ASP A 3 -23.02 5.00 5.70
N ALA A 4 -21.93 5.60 5.27
CA ALA A 4 -20.58 5.41 5.82
C ALA A 4 -20.35 6.17 7.15
N SER A 5 -21.34 6.91 7.67
CA SER A 5 -21.15 7.83 8.81
C SER A 5 -21.12 7.16 10.19
N ASN A 6 -21.15 5.83 10.29
CA ASN A 6 -21.17 5.16 11.60
C ASN A 6 -20.52 3.77 11.61
N ILE A 7 -19.31 3.64 11.08
CA ILE A 7 -18.50 2.43 11.31
C ILE A 7 -17.90 2.54 12.71
N PRO A 8 -18.21 1.61 13.64
CA PRO A 8 -17.68 1.65 15.00
C PRO A 8 -16.14 1.58 14.98
N SER A 9 -15.49 2.47 15.73
CA SER A 9 -14.03 2.47 15.90
C SER A 9 -13.56 1.10 16.38
N ILE A 10 -12.79 0.42 15.53
CA ILE A 10 -12.16 -0.86 15.85
C ILE A 10 -10.84 -0.54 16.55
N ARG A 11 -10.62 -1.16 17.71
CA ARG A 11 -9.38 -0.96 18.46
C ARG A 11 -8.17 -1.31 17.59
N GLY A 12 -7.25 -0.36 17.46
CA GLY A 12 -6.00 -0.52 16.70
C GLY A 12 -6.09 -0.08 15.25
N MET A 13 -7.26 0.41 14.81
CA MET A 13 -7.48 0.99 13.48
C MET A 13 -7.58 2.51 13.59
N LEU A 14 -7.13 3.21 12.56
CA LEU A 14 -7.21 4.66 12.41
C LEU A 14 -8.25 5.01 11.35
N ASP A 15 -9.19 5.89 11.72
CA ASP A 15 -9.97 6.57 10.69
C ASP A 15 -9.11 7.65 10.00
N ARG A 16 -9.66 8.19 8.91
CA ARG A 16 -8.96 9.16 8.07
C ARG A 16 -8.64 10.43 8.87
N GLU A 17 -9.61 10.97 9.58
CA GLU A 17 -9.48 12.22 10.32
C GLU A 17 -8.40 12.13 11.42
N ILE A 18 -8.33 11.00 12.13
CA ILE A 18 -7.29 10.74 13.13
C ILE A 18 -5.93 10.62 12.45
N LEU A 19 -5.81 9.89 11.34
CA LEU A 19 -4.55 9.77 10.60
C LEU A 19 -4.04 11.15 10.16
N GLU A 20 -4.91 11.98 9.58
CA GLU A 20 -4.57 13.33 9.12
C GLU A 20 -4.07 14.19 10.30
N SER A 21 -4.72 14.09 11.47
CA SER A 21 -4.27 14.80 12.67
C SER A 21 -2.91 14.32 13.17
N LEU A 22 -2.64 13.01 13.18
CA LEU A 22 -1.38 12.43 13.68
C LEU A 22 -0.20 12.71 12.73
N VAL A 23 -0.48 12.77 11.42
CA VAL A 23 0.52 13.21 10.44
C VAL A 23 0.82 14.69 10.61
N ALA A 24 -0.20 15.54 10.80
CA ALA A 24 -0.02 16.98 10.99
C ALA A 24 0.71 17.34 12.30
N SER A 25 0.58 16.53 13.34
CA SER A 25 1.33 16.68 14.59
C SER A 25 2.72 16.03 14.57
N GLU A 26 3.13 15.42 13.45
CA GLU A 26 4.38 14.65 13.28
C GLU A 26 4.48 13.40 14.19
N ASP A 27 3.38 12.96 14.80
CA ASP A 27 3.32 11.70 15.55
C ASP A 27 3.40 10.47 14.62
N ILE A 28 2.99 10.63 13.36
CA ILE A 28 3.19 9.66 12.26
C ILE A 28 3.98 10.32 11.13
N GLU A 29 5.27 10.03 11.06
CA GLU A 29 6.14 10.50 9.97
C GLU A 29 6.04 9.62 8.71
N ILE A 30 5.88 8.30 8.89
CA ILE A 30 5.95 7.31 7.81
C ILE A 30 4.73 6.38 7.85
N VAL A 31 4.10 6.20 6.70
CA VAL A 31 3.06 5.20 6.45
C VAL A 31 3.64 4.07 5.59
N LEU A 32 3.36 2.82 5.97
CA LEU A 32 3.71 1.64 5.19
C LEU A 32 2.54 1.29 4.25
N ALA A 33 2.67 1.63 2.97
CA ALA A 33 1.71 1.21 1.95
C ALA A 33 2.14 -0.16 1.40
N VAL A 34 1.47 -1.22 1.87
CA VAL A 34 1.87 -2.61 1.63
C VAL A 34 0.72 -3.48 1.14
N PHE A 35 1.06 -4.57 0.47
CA PHE A 35 0.13 -5.62 0.04
C PHE A 35 0.81 -7.00 0.21
N PRO A 36 0.04 -8.09 0.32
CA PRO A 36 0.60 -9.44 0.36
C PRO A 36 1.05 -9.90 -1.03
N ASP A 37 2.26 -10.44 -1.13
CA ASP A 37 2.75 -11.10 -2.35
C ASP A 37 2.26 -12.56 -2.48
N MET A 38 2.85 -13.32 -3.42
CA MET A 38 2.53 -14.72 -3.69
C MET A 38 2.81 -15.67 -2.51
N TYR A 39 3.66 -15.28 -1.56
CA TYR A 39 3.99 -16.03 -0.35
C TYR A 39 3.25 -15.49 0.89
N GLY A 40 2.46 -14.43 0.74
CA GLY A 40 1.73 -13.79 1.84
C GLY A 40 2.59 -12.85 2.68
N ARG A 41 3.79 -12.45 2.23
CA ARG A 41 4.60 -11.43 2.92
C ARG A 41 4.13 -10.04 2.52
N LEU A 42 4.16 -9.11 3.47
CA LEU A 42 3.88 -7.70 3.20
C LEU A 42 5.06 -7.06 2.46
N VAL A 43 4.80 -6.58 1.25
CA VAL A 43 5.76 -5.85 0.42
C VAL A 43 5.13 -4.54 -0.04
N GLY A 44 5.94 -3.52 -0.31
CA GLY A 44 5.44 -2.20 -0.67
C GLY A 44 6.45 -1.10 -0.43
N LYS A 45 5.97 0.09 -0.05
CA LYS A 45 6.78 1.30 0.10
C LYS A 45 6.61 1.93 1.47
N ARG A 46 7.69 2.57 1.93
CA ARG A 46 7.64 3.56 3.01
C ARG A 46 7.31 4.90 2.39
N ILE A 47 6.25 5.53 2.84
CA ILE A 47 5.73 6.77 2.29
C ILE A 47 5.71 7.82 3.40
N MET A 48 6.15 9.05 3.12
CA MET A 48 5.99 10.15 4.07
C MET A 48 4.51 10.37 4.36
N GLY A 49 4.13 10.49 5.63
CA GLY A 49 2.74 10.62 6.05
C GLY A 49 2.01 11.74 5.33
N GLU A 50 2.67 12.89 5.15
CA GLU A 50 2.13 14.03 4.42
C GLU A 50 1.77 13.69 2.97
N PHE A 51 2.68 13.04 2.23
CA PHE A 51 2.40 12.60 0.86
C PHE A 51 1.31 11.52 0.81
N PHE A 52 1.28 10.63 1.80
CA PHE A 52 0.24 9.60 1.88
C PHE A 52 -1.15 10.24 2.00
N VAL A 53 -1.30 11.19 2.93
CA VAL A 53 -2.57 11.88 3.18
C VAL A 53 -3.00 12.74 1.99
N ASN A 54 -2.07 13.50 1.42
CA ASN A 54 -2.40 14.51 0.40
C ASN A 54 -2.62 13.89 -1.00
N ASP A 55 -1.82 12.89 -1.37
CA ASP A 55 -1.75 12.40 -2.74
C ASP A 55 -2.23 10.94 -2.87
N VAL A 56 -1.88 10.08 -1.92
CA VAL A 56 -2.10 8.63 -2.04
C VAL A 56 -3.51 8.23 -1.62
N LEU A 57 -4.04 8.77 -0.52
CA LEU A 57 -5.38 8.42 0.01
C LEU A 57 -6.51 8.61 -1.00
N GLY A 58 -6.45 9.69 -1.78
CA GLY A 58 -7.44 10.00 -2.82
C GLY A 58 -7.07 9.46 -4.22
N GLY A 59 -5.92 8.80 -4.35
CA GLY A 59 -5.30 8.48 -5.63
C GLY A 59 -4.86 7.04 -5.76
N GLU A 60 -3.68 6.86 -6.35
CA GLU A 60 -3.05 5.56 -6.58
C GLU A 60 -1.56 5.62 -6.28
N LEU A 61 -1.01 4.52 -5.77
CA LEU A 61 0.43 4.33 -5.63
C LEU A 61 0.89 3.27 -6.62
N HIS A 62 1.94 3.55 -7.39
CA HIS A 62 2.48 2.58 -8.34
C HIS A 62 3.48 1.64 -7.67
N ALA A 63 3.43 0.37 -8.04
CA ALA A 63 4.39 -0.66 -7.66
C ALA A 63 4.74 -1.51 -8.89
N CYS A 64 5.99 -1.94 -8.99
CA CYS A 64 6.42 -2.76 -10.10
C CYS A 64 5.95 -4.21 -9.91
N ASP A 65 5.44 -4.83 -10.97
CA ASP A 65 5.00 -6.23 -11.00
C ASP A 65 6.09 -7.25 -10.64
N TYR A 66 7.36 -6.81 -10.63
CA TYR A 66 8.50 -7.47 -10.00
C TYR A 66 8.16 -8.02 -8.61
N LEU A 67 7.44 -7.26 -7.78
CA LEU A 67 7.07 -7.68 -6.42
C LEU A 67 6.13 -8.89 -6.38
N LEU A 68 5.53 -9.26 -7.51
CA LEU A 68 4.68 -10.45 -7.67
C LEU A 68 5.40 -11.61 -8.36
N ALA A 69 6.64 -11.43 -8.78
CA ALA A 69 7.41 -12.39 -9.56
C ALA A 69 8.75 -12.79 -8.93
N CYS A 70 9.00 -12.41 -7.68
CA CYS A 70 10.22 -12.77 -6.96
C CYS A 70 10.00 -13.86 -5.91
N ASP A 71 11.09 -14.54 -5.56
CA ASP A 71 11.14 -15.44 -4.42
C ASP A 71 11.37 -14.70 -3.08
N ILE A 72 11.61 -15.47 -2.02
CA ILE A 72 11.83 -14.91 -0.67
C ILE A 72 13.10 -14.06 -0.57
N GLU A 73 14.12 -14.36 -1.37
CA GLU A 73 15.40 -13.66 -1.44
C GLU A 73 15.35 -12.46 -2.41
N MET A 74 14.17 -12.14 -2.96
CA MET A 74 13.94 -11.10 -3.96
C MET A 74 14.59 -11.41 -5.33
N GLU A 75 14.81 -12.68 -5.65
CA GLU A 75 15.27 -13.08 -6.97
C GLU A 75 14.08 -13.29 -7.92
N PRO A 76 14.08 -12.69 -9.13
CA PRO A 76 13.03 -12.95 -10.11
C PRO A 76 12.94 -14.43 -10.52
N ILE A 77 11.74 -14.98 -10.43
CA ILE A 77 11.46 -16.34 -10.88
C ILE A 77 10.96 -16.28 -12.33
N PRO A 78 11.59 -17.01 -13.27
CA PRO A 78 11.13 -17.05 -14.66
C PRO A 78 9.79 -17.81 -14.80
N GLY A 79 9.07 -17.55 -15.88
CA GLY A 79 7.87 -18.30 -16.26
C GLY A 79 6.53 -17.58 -16.04
N TYR A 80 6.54 -16.39 -15.46
CA TYR A 80 5.36 -15.54 -15.38
C TYR A 80 5.05 -14.90 -16.74
N LYS A 81 3.78 -14.89 -17.13
CA LYS A 81 3.33 -14.30 -18.40
C LYS A 81 3.29 -12.78 -18.39
N PHE A 82 3.20 -12.18 -17.20
CA PHE A 82 2.97 -10.75 -17.03
C PHE A 82 4.27 -9.94 -16.88
N THR A 83 5.40 -10.59 -16.58
CA THR A 83 6.67 -9.89 -16.35
C THR A 83 7.89 -10.79 -16.55
N SER A 84 8.99 -10.24 -17.06
CA SER A 84 10.28 -10.92 -17.16
C SER A 84 11.43 -9.92 -17.28
N TRP A 85 12.67 -10.39 -17.09
CA TRP A 85 13.85 -9.56 -17.29
C TRP A 85 13.93 -8.99 -18.71
N GLU A 86 13.55 -9.78 -19.72
CA GLU A 86 13.60 -9.40 -21.13
C GLU A 86 12.47 -8.44 -21.54
N GLN A 87 11.29 -8.56 -20.94
CA GLN A 87 10.14 -7.71 -21.22
C GLN A 87 10.14 -6.43 -20.38
N GLY A 88 10.93 -6.42 -19.30
CA GLY A 88 10.89 -5.41 -18.26
C GLY A 88 9.79 -5.68 -17.24
N TYR A 89 9.89 -4.99 -16.11
CA TYR A 89 8.89 -5.01 -15.04
C TYR A 89 7.97 -3.82 -15.20
N GLY A 90 6.69 -4.08 -15.45
CA GLY A 90 5.66 -3.06 -15.58
C GLY A 90 5.19 -2.55 -14.22
N ASP A 91 4.35 -1.53 -14.24
CA ASP A 91 3.71 -1.00 -13.04
C ASP A 91 2.27 -1.50 -12.91
N PHE A 92 1.87 -1.76 -11.68
CA PHE A 92 0.48 -1.88 -11.27
C PHE A 92 0.16 -0.84 -10.19
N ARG A 93 -1.13 -0.66 -9.95
CA ARG A 93 -1.67 0.36 -9.04
C ARG A 93 -2.09 -0.28 -7.72
N LEU A 94 -1.71 0.37 -6.63
CA LEU A 94 -2.15 0.10 -5.29
C LEU A 94 -3.17 1.18 -4.92
N HIS A 95 -4.37 0.73 -4.53
CA HIS A 95 -5.40 1.58 -3.96
C HIS A 95 -5.42 1.35 -2.44
N PRO A 96 -5.19 2.38 -1.61
CA PRO A 96 -5.26 2.24 -0.17
C PRO A 96 -6.65 1.81 0.30
N ASP A 97 -6.70 0.88 1.26
CA ASP A 97 -7.93 0.50 1.95
C ASP A 97 -7.86 0.97 3.41
N MET A 98 -8.62 2.02 3.73
CA MET A 98 -8.69 2.58 5.09
C MET A 98 -9.26 1.60 6.12
N ASN A 99 -9.92 0.52 5.71
CA ASN A 99 -10.37 -0.51 6.65
C ASN A 99 -9.22 -1.42 7.12
N THR A 100 -7.98 -1.17 6.67
CA THR A 100 -6.78 -1.95 7.03
C THR A 100 -5.75 -1.15 7.82
N LEU A 101 -6.06 0.10 8.16
CA LEU A 101 -5.19 1.04 8.88
C LEU A 101 -5.81 1.47 10.21
#